data_AF-A0A350X3T4-F1
#
_entry.id   AF-A0A350X3T4-F1
#
_cell.length_a   1.000
_cell.length_b   1.000
_cell.length_c   1.000
_cell.angle_alpha   90.00
_cell.angle_beta   90.00
_cell.angle_gamma   90.00
#
_symmetry.space_group_name_H-M   'P 1'
#
loop_
_entity.id
_entity.type
_entity.pdbx_description
1 polymer ?
#
loop_
_entity_poly.entity_id
_entity_poly.type
_entity_poly.pdbx_seq_one_letter_code
_entity_poly.pdbx_strand_id
1 'polypeptide(L)'
;MNEKRLEVKKFQKLAKVLQVILRIANWVLIVGAVVFIIGLIVINLIPVQLFDNFLSIDSTPFIFQYGDLIFNVESTNQIITGANIKYLFNVMLLGGSIASILALVNVKYLREILKNVIDKNPFAPSSIKSMNRLG
;
A
#
# COMPACT_ATOMS: atom_id res chain seq x y z
N MET A 1 21.56 33.09 22.59
CA MET A 1 20.68 32.25 23.44
C MET A 1 19.20 32.27 22.99
N ASN A 2 18.71 33.35 22.36
CA ASN A 2 17.33 33.44 21.85
C ASN A 2 17.05 32.67 20.55
N GLU A 3 18.02 32.55 19.64
CA GLU A 3 17.83 31.87 18.33
C GLU A 3 17.54 30.37 18.48
N LYS A 4 18.34 29.65 19.28
CA LYS A 4 18.11 28.22 19.58
C LYS A 4 16.73 27.95 20.20
N ARG A 5 16.20 28.86 21.01
CA ARG A 5 14.84 28.72 21.58
C ARG A 5 13.74 28.94 20.54
N LEU A 6 13.98 29.81 19.56
CA LEU A 6 13.07 30.10 18.45
C LEU A 6 13.01 28.93 17.46
N GLU A 7 14.14 28.33 17.15
CA GLU A 7 14.23 27.13 16.30
C GLU A 7 13.52 25.92 16.92
N VAL A 8 13.73 25.67 18.21
CA VAL A 8 13.04 24.60 18.94
C VAL A 8 11.52 24.79 18.92
N LYS A 9 11.03 26.03 19.10
CA LYS A 9 9.58 26.34 19.00
C LYS A 9 9.02 26.08 17.60
N LYS A 10 9.75 26.45 16.54
CA LYS A 10 9.34 26.15 15.15
C LYS A 10 9.27 24.64 14.91
N PHE A 11 10.27 23.90 15.39
CA PHE A 11 10.34 22.44 15.28
C PHE A 11 9.18 21.76 16.01
N GLN A 12 8.85 22.21 17.23
CA GLN A 12 7.68 21.71 17.98
C GLN A 12 6.35 22.02 17.27
N LYS A 13 6.23 23.18 16.61
CA LYS A 13 5.03 23.51 15.83
C LYS A 13 4.86 22.58 14.63
N LEU A 14 5.95 22.30 13.91
CA LEU A 14 5.96 21.33 12.81
C LEU A 14 5.65 19.91 13.30
N ALA A 15 6.23 19.49 14.43
CA ALA A 15 5.97 18.18 15.02
C ALA A 15 4.48 17.99 15.39
N LYS A 16 3.82 19.04 15.92
CA LYS A 16 2.37 19.01 16.20
C LYS A 16 1.54 18.82 14.94
N VAL A 17 1.88 19.52 13.85
CA VAL A 17 1.19 19.34 12.55
C VAL A 17 1.40 17.92 12.03
N LEU A 18 2.64 17.41 12.07
CA LEU A 18 2.97 16.05 11.67
C LEU A 18 2.21 15.00 12.50
N GLN A 19 2.04 15.24 13.80
CA GLN A 19 1.28 14.37 14.69
C GLN A 19 -0.21 14.29 14.31
N VAL A 20 -0.81 15.40 13.86
CA VAL A 20 -2.18 15.42 13.34
C VAL A 20 -2.28 14.64 12.04
N ILE A 21 -1.37 14.86 11.09
CA ILE A 21 -1.32 14.14 9.81
C ILE A 21 -1.20 12.63 10.05
N LEU A 22 -0.29 12.20 10.92
CA LEU A 22 -0.12 10.79 11.25
C LEU A 22 -1.33 10.19 11.97
N ARG A 23 -2.10 10.99 12.71
CA ARG A 23 -3.36 10.51 13.31
C ARG A 23 -4.39 10.21 12.23
N ILE A 24 -4.50 11.06 11.21
CA ILE A 24 -5.39 10.85 10.06
C ILE A 24 -4.90 9.64 9.25
N ALA A 25 -3.60 9.58 8.94
CA ALA A 25 -3.01 8.45 8.23
C ALA A 25 -3.25 7.11 8.95
N ASN A 26 -3.14 7.09 10.28
CA ASN A 26 -3.45 5.89 11.08
C ASN A 26 -4.90 5.43 10.91
N TRP A 27 -5.87 6.35 10.86
CA TRP A 27 -7.27 6.00 10.60
C TRP A 27 -7.47 5.46 9.20
N VAL A 28 -6.89 6.11 8.19
CA VAL A 28 -6.96 5.66 6.80
C VAL A 28 -6.38 4.26 6.65
N LEU A 29 -5.23 3.99 7.27
CA LEU A 29 -4.59 2.68 7.23
C LEU A 29 -5.40 1.59 7.94
N ILE A 30 -6.05 1.89 9.08
CA ILE A 30 -6.95 0.93 9.75
C ILE A 30 -8.13 0.58 8.83
N VAL A 31 -8.79 1.60 8.26
CA VAL A 31 -9.93 1.39 7.34
C VAL A 31 -9.48 0.62 6.10
N GLY A 32 -8.33 0.98 5.52
CA GLY A 32 -7.74 0.28 4.38
C GLY A 32 -7.45 -1.20 4.68
N ALA A 33 -6.83 -1.50 5.82
CA ALA A 33 -6.57 -2.88 6.23
C ALA A 33 -7.86 -3.71 6.35
N VAL A 34 -8.91 -3.13 6.95
CA VAL A 34 -10.23 -3.78 7.04
C VAL A 34 -10.81 -4.04 5.65
N VAL A 35 -10.76 -3.05 4.74
CA VAL A 35 -11.24 -3.20 3.37
C VAL A 35 -10.49 -4.31 2.62
N PHE A 36 -9.16 -4.39 2.76
CA PHE A 36 -8.37 -5.47 2.15
C PHE A 36 -8.76 -6.85 2.67
N ILE A 37 -8.97 -7.00 3.98
CA ILE A 37 -9.40 -8.26 4.60
C ILE A 37 -10.79 -8.67 4.12
N ILE A 38 -11.74 -7.72 4.09
CA ILE A 38 -13.10 -7.98 3.57
C ILE A 38 -13.03 -8.37 2.09
N GLY A 39 -12.23 -7.66 1.30
CA GLY A 39 -12.01 -7.99 -0.11
C GLY A 39 -11.46 -9.41 -0.28
N LEU A 40 -10.54 -9.84 0.58
CA LEU A 40 -9.98 -11.19 0.54
C LEU A 40 -11.05 -12.24 0.83
N ILE A 41 -11.91 -11.99 1.81
CA ILE A 41 -13.04 -12.89 2.12
C ILE A 41 -13.99 -12.97 0.92
N VAL A 42 -14.39 -11.83 0.37
CA VAL A 42 -15.31 -11.75 -0.77
C VAL A 42 -14.74 -12.50 -1.98
N ILE A 43 -13.48 -12.27 -2.36
CA ILE A 43 -12.87 -12.94 -3.51
C ILE A 43 -12.77 -14.45 -3.31
N ASN A 44 -12.50 -14.91 -2.08
CA ASN A 44 -12.46 -16.35 -1.82
C ASN A 44 -13.84 -17.01 -1.90
N LEU A 45 -14.92 -16.29 -1.58
CA LEU A 45 -16.31 -16.76 -1.73
C LEU A 45 -16.79 -16.80 -3.17
N ILE A 46 -16.22 -15.98 -4.07
CA ILE A 46 -16.62 -15.95 -5.48
C ILE A 46 -16.14 -17.25 -6.19
N PRO A 47 -17.04 -18.00 -6.87
CA PRO A 47 -16.67 -19.17 -7.65
C PRO A 47 -15.74 -18.81 -8.82
N VAL A 48 -14.78 -19.68 -9.12
CA VAL A 48 -13.74 -19.45 -10.13
C VAL A 48 -14.34 -19.15 -11.51
N GLN A 49 -15.48 -19.77 -11.83
CA GLN A 49 -16.20 -19.59 -13.10
C GLN A 49 -16.64 -18.14 -13.36
N LEU A 50 -16.84 -17.34 -12.31
CA LEU A 50 -17.18 -15.93 -12.48
C LEU A 50 -15.96 -15.09 -12.90
N PHE A 51 -14.74 -15.54 -12.60
CA PHE A 51 -13.51 -14.88 -13.03
C PHE A 51 -13.13 -15.21 -14.48
N ASP A 52 -13.52 -16.38 -14.99
CA ASP A 52 -13.32 -16.76 -16.39
C ASP A 52 -13.99 -15.76 -17.35
N ASN A 53 -15.06 -15.09 -16.92
CA ASN A 53 -15.81 -14.11 -17.70
C ASN A 53 -15.17 -12.69 -17.74
N PHE A 54 -14.14 -12.40 -16.94
CA PHE A 54 -13.55 -11.05 -16.87
C PHE A 54 -12.44 -10.80 -17.91
N LEU A 55 -11.80 -11.85 -18.42
CA LEU A 55 -10.69 -11.76 -19.38
C LEU A 55 -10.83 -12.74 -20.53
N SER A 56 -12.05 -13.03 -20.98
CA SER A 56 -12.24 -13.65 -22.31
C SER A 56 -11.84 -12.64 -23.38
N ILE A 57 -10.54 -12.41 -23.53
CA ILE A 57 -9.98 -11.83 -24.73
C ILE A 57 -10.14 -12.96 -25.75
N ASP A 58 -11.21 -12.90 -26.53
CA ASP A 58 -11.32 -13.69 -27.75
C ASP A 58 -10.14 -13.30 -28.64
N SER A 59 -9.06 -14.06 -28.55
CA SER A 59 -7.87 -13.90 -29.36
C SER A 59 -8.19 -14.46 -30.75
N THR A 60 -9.02 -13.75 -31.51
CA THR A 60 -9.08 -14.01 -32.95
C THR A 60 -7.71 -13.67 -33.51
N PRO A 61 -6.98 -14.63 -34.13
CA PRO A 61 -5.68 -14.36 -34.71
C PRO A 61 -5.81 -13.21 -35.70
N PHE A 62 -4.96 -12.19 -35.54
CA PHE A 62 -4.94 -11.06 -36.45
C PHE A 62 -4.13 -11.46 -37.68
N ILE A 63 -4.84 -11.74 -38.78
CA ILE A 63 -4.24 -12.01 -40.08
C ILE A 63 -4.16 -10.69 -40.83
N PHE A 64 -2.95 -10.20 -41.07
CA PHE A 64 -2.72 -9.01 -41.90
C PHE A 64 -2.11 -9.43 -43.23
N GLN A 65 -2.71 -8.97 -44.33
CA GLN A 65 -2.22 -9.20 -45.68
C GLN A 65 -1.69 -7.89 -46.28
N TYR A 66 -0.44 -7.90 -46.75
CA TYR A 66 0.14 -6.79 -47.50
C TYR A 66 0.73 -7.33 -48.81
N GLY A 67 0.00 -7.14 -49.91
CA GLY A 67 0.32 -7.80 -51.18
C GLY A 67 0.14 -9.32 -51.09
N ASP A 68 1.15 -10.08 -51.50
CA ASP A 68 1.15 -11.56 -51.45
C ASP A 68 1.66 -12.13 -50.10
N LEU A 69 2.10 -11.27 -49.18
CA LEU A 69 2.65 -11.69 -47.89
C LEU A 69 1.53 -11.77 -46.84
N ILE A 70 1.36 -12.96 -46.26
CA ILE A 70 0.43 -13.23 -45.16
C ILE A 70 1.23 -13.24 -43.85
N PHE A 71 0.99 -12.26 -42.99
CA PHE A 71 1.56 -12.22 -41.65
C PHE A 71 0.53 -12.78 -40.68
N ASN A 72 0.76 -14.02 -40.22
CA ASN A 72 0.00 -14.64 -39.15
C ASN A 72 0.70 -14.33 -37.83
N VAL A 73 0.18 -13.35 -37.08
CA VAL A 73 0.67 -13.11 -35.73
C VAL A 73 -0.07 -14.07 -34.82
N GLU A 74 0.56 -15.22 -34.53
CA GLU A 74 0.08 -16.12 -33.49
C GLU A 74 0.10 -15.37 -32.16
N SER A 75 -1.10 -15.10 -31.63
CA SER A 75 -1.25 -14.72 -30.22
C SER A 75 -0.62 -15.83 -29.39
N THR A 76 0.43 -15.51 -28.62
CA THR A 76 0.90 -16.37 -27.54
C THR A 76 -0.24 -16.51 -26.54
N ASN A 77 -1.05 -17.56 -26.72
CA ASN A 77 -2.19 -17.87 -25.87
C ASN A 77 -1.72 -18.29 -24.48
N GLN A 78 -1.32 -17.32 -23.66
CA GLN A 78 -1.41 -17.52 -22.21
C GLN A 78 -2.89 -17.43 -21.86
N ILE A 79 -3.54 -18.60 -21.77
CA ILE A 79 -4.90 -18.70 -21.25
C ILE A 79 -4.83 -18.24 -19.78
N ILE A 80 -5.15 -16.97 -19.55
CA ILE A 80 -5.34 -16.45 -18.20
C ILE A 80 -6.66 -17.05 -17.72
N THR A 81 -6.59 -18.17 -17.00
CA THR A 81 -7.78 -18.79 -16.40
C THR A 81 -8.30 -17.93 -15.25
N GLY A 82 -9.58 -18.07 -14.92
CA GLY A 82 -10.20 -17.46 -13.75
C GLY A 82 -9.50 -17.84 -12.44
N ALA A 83 -8.86 -19.02 -12.40
CA ALA A 83 -8.01 -19.43 -11.27
C ALA A 83 -6.77 -18.54 -11.15
N ASN A 84 -6.11 -18.20 -12.27
CA ASN A 84 -4.96 -17.29 -12.29
C ASN A 84 -5.36 -15.87 -11.86
N ILE A 85 -6.54 -15.40 -12.29
CA ILE A 85 -7.08 -14.08 -11.92
C ILE A 85 -7.42 -14.03 -10.43
N LYS A 86 -8.15 -15.04 -9.93
CA LYS A 86 -8.48 -15.15 -8.51
C LYS A 86 -7.23 -15.22 -7.65
N TYR A 87 -6.21 -15.94 -8.10
CA TYR A 87 -4.90 -15.99 -7.45
C TYR A 87 -4.23 -14.60 -7.41
N LEU A 88 -4.18 -13.89 -8.54
CA LEU A 88 -3.59 -12.55 -8.63
C LEU A 88 -4.28 -11.57 -7.66
N PHE A 89 -5.61 -11.55 -7.65
CA PHE A 89 -6.35 -10.71 -6.72
C PHE A 89 -6.10 -11.08 -5.26
N ASN A 90 -6.08 -12.39 -4.94
CA ASN A 90 -5.74 -12.85 -3.60
C ASN A 90 -4.34 -12.38 -3.17
N VAL A 91 -3.34 -12.48 -4.05
CA VAL A 91 -1.98 -11.99 -3.78
C VAL A 91 -1.95 -10.47 -3.59
N MET A 92 -2.66 -9.70 -4.43
CA MET A 92 -2.73 -8.24 -4.30
C MET A 92 -3.38 -7.81 -2.96
N LEU A 93 -4.45 -8.48 -2.55
CA LEU A 93 -5.16 -8.17 -1.30
C LEU A 93 -4.38 -8.62 -0.05
N LEU A 94 -3.72 -9.78 -0.11
CA LEU A 94 -2.79 -10.22 0.95
C LEU A 94 -1.60 -9.26 1.06
N GLY A 95 -0.99 -8.88 -0.06
CA GLY A 95 0.11 -7.93 -0.10
C GLY A 95 -0.32 -6.56 0.46
N GLY A 96 -1.49 -6.06 0.04
CA GLY A 96 -2.06 -4.79 0.50
C GLY A 96 -2.38 -4.78 2.01
N SER A 97 -2.89 -5.89 2.55
CA SER A 97 -3.15 -6.01 3.99
C SER A 97 -1.85 -6.05 4.81
N ILE A 98 -0.85 -6.82 4.39
CA ILE A 98 0.47 -6.86 5.05
C ILE A 98 1.15 -5.49 5.00
N ALA A 99 1.17 -4.83 3.83
CA ALA A 99 1.75 -3.50 3.68
C ALA A 99 1.04 -2.46 4.57
N SER A 100 -0.29 -2.54 4.67
CA SER A 100 -1.08 -1.65 5.54
C SER A 100 -0.75 -1.88 7.02
N ILE A 101 -0.57 -3.13 7.46
CA ILE A 101 -0.16 -3.46 8.83
C ILE A 101 1.25 -2.93 9.13
N LEU A 102 2.20 -3.14 8.22
CA LEU A 102 3.57 -2.61 8.37
C LEU A 102 3.58 -1.08 8.44
N ALA A 103 2.79 -0.42 7.59
CA ALA A 103 2.62 1.03 7.63
C ALA A 103 2.02 1.50 8.97
N LEU A 104 1.04 0.78 9.53
CA LEU A 104 0.48 1.08 10.86
C LEU A 104 1.53 1.01 11.97
N VAL A 105 2.39 -0.02 11.94
CA VAL A 105 3.48 -0.17 12.91
C VAL A 105 4.44 1.03 12.81
N ASN A 106 4.84 1.42 11.60
CA ASN A 106 5.72 2.57 11.37
C ASN A 106 5.08 3.89 11.83
N VAL A 107 3.80 4.12 11.49
CA VAL A 107 3.04 5.30 11.93
C VAL A 107 2.93 5.36 13.45
N LYS A 108 2.77 4.21 14.14
CA LYS A 108 2.78 4.15 15.61
C LYS A 108 4.10 4.63 16.19
N TYR A 109 5.24 4.12 15.70
CA TYR A 109 6.56 4.53 16.19
C TYR A 109 6.88 6.00 15.88
N LEU A 110 6.55 6.47 14.67
CA LEU A 110 6.68 7.89 14.31
C LEU A 110 5.88 8.80 15.26
N ARG A 111 4.67 8.39 15.64
CA ARG A 111 3.86 9.13 16.61
C ARG A 111 4.48 9.17 18.01
N GLU A 112 5.10 8.07 18.46
CA GLU A 112 5.82 8.05 19.74
C GLU A 112 7.03 9.00 19.72
N ILE A 113 7.80 9.03 18.63
CA ILE A 113 8.91 9.97 18.46
C ILE A 113 8.41 11.41 18.51
N LEU A 114 7.37 11.74 17.74
CA LEU A 114 6.82 13.10 17.71
C LEU A 114 6.26 13.51 19.07
N LYS A 115 5.59 12.60 19.78
CA LYS A 115 5.12 12.86 21.14
C LYS A 115 6.30 13.18 22.07
N ASN A 116 7.38 12.42 21.99
CA ASN A 116 8.60 12.70 22.76
C ASN A 116 9.26 14.03 22.37
N VAL A 117 9.23 14.44 21.10
CA VAL A 117 9.78 15.75 20.64
C VAL A 117 8.89 16.93 21.04
N ILE A 118 7.58 16.73 21.17
CA ILE A 118 6.64 17.77 21.61
C ILE A 118 6.68 17.92 23.14
N ASP A 119 6.65 16.80 23.87
CA ASP A 119 6.56 16.77 25.33
C ASP A 119 7.95 16.92 26.01
N LYS A 120 9.03 16.53 25.32
CA LYS A 120 10.42 16.58 25.81
C LYS A 120 11.32 17.30 24.79
N ASN A 121 12.58 17.53 25.17
CA ASN A 121 13.58 18.10 24.26
C ASN A 121 13.84 17.13 23.08
N PRO A 122 13.88 17.59 21.81
CA PRO A 122 14.09 16.74 20.63
C PRO A 122 15.29 15.78 20.72
N PHE A 123 16.33 16.14 21.48
CA PHE A 123 17.55 15.34 21.68
C PHE A 123 17.55 14.50 22.96
N ALA A 124 16.39 14.29 23.60
CA ALA A 124 16.32 13.45 24.79
C ALA A 124 16.67 11.98 24.45
N PRO A 125 17.34 11.23 25.35
CA PRO A 125 17.67 9.82 25.14
C PRO A 125 16.47 8.93 24.79
N SER A 126 15.27 9.28 25.27
CA SER A 126 14.03 8.59 24.92
C SER A 126 13.64 8.75 23.44
N SER A 127 13.93 9.90 22.82
CA SER A 127 13.66 10.14 21.39
C SER A 127 14.61 9.34 20.51
N ILE A 128 15.90 9.26 20.89
CA ILE A 128 16.93 8.46 20.22
C ILE A 128 16.57 6.96 20.29
N LYS A 129 16.15 6.48 21.47
CA LYS A 129 15.72 5.09 21.65
C LYS A 129 14.51 4.71 20.78
N SER A 130 13.57 5.63 20.57
CA SER A 130 12.41 5.42 19.68
C SER A 130 12.80 5.45 18.19
N MET A 131 13.76 6.29 17.78
CA MET A 131 14.29 6.28 16.40
C MET A 131 15.02 4.97 16.08
N ASN A 132 15.80 4.43 17.02
CA ASN A 132 16.52 3.16 16.82
C ASN A 132 15.62 1.92 16.73
N ARG A 133 14.34 2.03 17.10
CA ARG A 133 13.33 0.94 16.94
C ARG A 133 12.60 1.00 15.60
N LEU A 134 12.90 2.01 14.78
CA LEU A 134 12.23 2.29 13.52
C LEU A 134 13.00 1.72 12.31
N GLY A 135 14.31 1.50 12.47
CA GLY A 135 15.13 0.69 11.54
C GLY A 135 14.99 -0.79 11.84
#